data_AF-A0A258RPF9-F1
#
_entry.id   AF-A0A258RPF9-F1
#
_cell.length_a   1.000
_cell.length_b   1.000
_cell.length_c   1.000
_cell.angle_alpha   90.00
_cell.angle_beta   90.00
_cell.angle_gamma   90.00
#
_symmetry.space_group_name_H-M   'P 1'
#
loop_
_entity.id
_entity.type
_entity.pdbx_description
1 polymer ?
#
loop_
_entity_poly.entity_id
_entity_poly.type
_entity_poly.pdbx_seq_one_letter_code
_entity_poly.pdbx_strand_id
1 'polypeptide(L)'
;MAEKPVPIDLVPYTDMLGDAREFLRVWAKDGGPVTCFINPVPVGGDPMGYGIALVDCIRHGAKTWARATGISEAQALARIWEGVDAERANPTDVPSEHPTTDEDGLIH
;
A
#
# COMPACT_ATOMS: atom_id res chain seq x y z
N MET A 1 -7.84 -25.09 9.97
CA MET A 1 -8.16 -24.37 8.74
C MET A 1 -7.61 -22.98 8.89
N ALA A 2 -6.83 -22.47 7.92
CA ALA A 2 -6.42 -21.07 7.96
C ALA A 2 -7.68 -20.20 7.81
N GLU A 3 -7.85 -19.25 8.72
CA GLU A 3 -8.94 -18.29 8.66
C GLU A 3 -8.79 -17.44 7.39
N LYS A 4 -9.89 -17.19 6.68
CA LYS A 4 -9.85 -16.38 5.46
C LYS A 4 -9.45 -14.95 5.83
N PRO A 5 -8.64 -14.26 5.01
CA PRO A 5 -8.30 -12.87 5.27
C PRO A 5 -9.57 -11.99 5.26
N VAL A 6 -9.63 -10.99 6.14
CA VAL A 6 -10.77 -10.07 6.28
C VAL A 6 -10.49 -8.77 5.51
N PRO A 7 -11.15 -8.52 4.37
CA PRO A 7 -10.96 -7.28 3.62
C PRO A 7 -11.63 -6.10 4.31
N ILE A 8 -11.18 -4.88 3.99
CA ILE A 8 -11.92 -3.66 4.32
C ILE A 8 -13.26 -3.68 3.57
N ASP A 9 -14.36 -3.44 4.28
CA ASP A 9 -15.67 -3.29 3.66
C ASP A 9 -15.78 -1.94 2.95
N LEU A 10 -15.85 -1.99 1.62
CA LEU A 10 -15.97 -0.81 0.77
C LEU A 10 -17.42 -0.50 0.37
N VAL A 11 -18.39 -1.33 0.75
CA VAL A 11 -19.82 -1.10 0.44
C VAL A 11 -20.29 0.29 0.89
N PRO A 12 -19.92 0.79 2.10
CA PRO A 12 -20.30 2.14 2.54
C PRO A 12 -19.69 3.29 1.72
N TYR A 13 -18.68 3.01 0.89
CA TYR A 13 -17.92 4.01 0.13
C TYR A 13 -18.19 3.95 -1.37
N THR A 14 -19.18 3.16 -1.82
CA THR A 14 -19.48 2.95 -3.25
C THR A 14 -19.69 4.26 -4.01
N ASP A 15 -20.46 5.20 -3.45
CA ASP A 15 -20.72 6.51 -4.09
C ASP A 15 -19.45 7.38 -4.18
N MET A 16 -18.56 7.28 -3.18
CA MET A 16 -17.28 8.00 -3.19
C MET A 16 -16.32 7.42 -4.22
N LEU A 17 -16.33 6.10 -4.40
CA LEU A 17 -15.44 5.41 -5.33
C LEU A 17 -15.88 5.59 -6.78
N GLY A 18 -17.18 5.61 -7.07
CA GLY A 18 -17.68 5.81 -8.43
C GLY A 18 -17.10 4.79 -9.42
N ASP A 19 -16.45 5.28 -10.48
CA ASP A 19 -15.78 4.48 -11.51
C ASP A 19 -14.30 4.20 -11.22
N ALA A 20 -13.83 4.46 -9.99
CA ALA A 20 -12.46 4.18 -9.59
C ALA A 20 -12.10 2.70 -9.77
N ARG A 21 -10.83 2.45 -10.11
CA ARG A 21 -10.27 1.12 -10.30
C ARG A 21 -9.21 0.84 -9.25
N GLU A 22 -9.31 -0.29 -8.57
CA GLU A 22 -8.32 -0.71 -7.58
C GLU A 22 -6.96 -0.95 -8.25
N PHE A 23 -5.91 -0.34 -7.68
CA PHE A 23 -4.54 -0.49 -8.17
C PHE A 23 -3.57 -1.09 -7.15
N LEU A 24 -3.92 -1.05 -5.86
CA LEU A 24 -3.09 -1.52 -4.76
C LEU A 24 -3.97 -2.19 -3.72
N ARG A 25 -3.62 -3.43 -3.36
CA ARG A 25 -4.21 -4.13 -2.23
C ARG A 25 -3.11 -4.71 -1.36
N VAL A 26 -3.07 -4.25 -0.11
CA VAL A 26 -2.03 -4.62 0.88
C VAL A 26 -2.64 -5.37 2.05
N TRP A 27 -1.91 -6.36 2.54
CA TRP A 27 -2.31 -7.22 3.65
C TRP A 27 -1.21 -7.28 4.69
N ALA A 28 -1.57 -7.03 5.95
CA ALA A 28 -0.68 -7.24 7.09
C ALA A 28 -1.01 -8.59 7.75
N LYS A 29 0.03 -9.35 8.09
CA LYS A 29 -0.07 -10.59 8.85
C LYS A 29 0.71 -10.44 10.14
N ASP A 30 0.15 -10.88 11.27
CA ASP A 30 0.86 -10.84 12.54
C ASP A 30 2.17 -11.64 12.48
N GLY A 31 3.27 -10.99 12.86
CA GLY A 31 4.64 -11.53 12.76
C GLY A 31 5.12 -11.88 11.35
N GLY A 32 4.42 -11.48 10.29
CA GLY A 32 4.79 -11.77 8.90
C GLY A 32 4.99 -10.51 8.04
N PRO A 33 5.55 -10.66 6.83
CA PRO A 33 5.72 -9.53 5.92
C PRO A 33 4.37 -9.00 5.42
N VAL A 34 4.36 -7.74 5.00
CA VAL A 34 3.24 -7.18 4.26
C VAL A 34 3.19 -7.82 2.88
N THR A 35 2.02 -8.33 2.48
CA THR A 35 1.79 -8.84 1.13
C THR A 35 1.11 -7.77 0.27
N CYS A 36 1.64 -7.50 -0.91
CA CYS A 36 1.19 -6.43 -1.79
C CYS A 36 0.81 -6.97 -3.18
N PHE A 37 -0.38 -6.59 -3.66
CA PHE A 37 -0.82 -6.81 -5.04
C PHE A 37 -0.96 -5.48 -5.74
N ILE A 38 -0.29 -5.31 -6.89
CA ILE A 38 -0.24 -4.06 -7.65
C ILE A 38 -0.79 -4.32 -9.05
N ASN A 39 -1.77 -3.51 -9.45
CA ASN A 39 -2.17 -3.36 -10.84
C ASN A 39 -1.69 -1.98 -11.32
N PRO A 40 -0.70 -1.90 -12.22
CA PRO A 40 -0.17 -0.61 -12.66
C PRO A 40 -1.12 0.15 -13.60
N VAL A 41 -2.08 -0.54 -14.25
CA VAL A 41 -2.94 0.06 -15.29
C VAL A 41 -3.73 1.29 -14.80
N PRO A 42 -4.31 1.34 -13.59
CA PRO A 42 -5.03 2.51 -13.11
C PRO A 42 -4.14 3.70 -12.71
N VAL A 43 -2.87 3.46 -12.35
CA VAL A 43 -1.91 4.53 -11.96
C VAL A 43 -1.10 5.08 -13.15
N GLY A 44 -1.18 4.44 -14.32
CA GLY A 44 -0.62 4.90 -15.57
C GLY A 44 0.53 4.03 -16.09
N GLY A 45 1.02 4.35 -17.29
CA GLY A 45 2.12 3.61 -17.93
C GLY A 45 3.52 3.97 -17.41
N ASP A 46 3.64 5.02 -16.59
CA ASP A 46 4.90 5.49 -16.03
C ASP A 46 4.99 5.15 -14.53
N PRO A 47 6.07 4.51 -14.04
CA PRO A 47 6.28 4.22 -12.62
C PRO A 47 6.20 5.44 -11.70
N MET A 48 6.47 6.65 -12.20
CA MET A 48 6.27 7.90 -11.47
C MET A 48 4.83 8.04 -10.96
N GLY A 49 3.84 7.58 -11.73
CA GLY A 49 2.43 7.60 -11.32
C GLY A 49 2.19 6.76 -10.07
N TYR A 50 2.84 5.59 -9.96
CA TYR A 50 2.77 4.78 -8.74
C TYR A 50 3.44 5.47 -7.55
N GLY A 51 4.60 6.12 -7.77
CA GLY A 51 5.28 6.91 -6.74
C GLY A 51 4.40 8.04 -6.19
N ILE A 52 3.68 8.76 -7.05
CA ILE A 52 2.73 9.81 -6.65
C ILE A 52 1.58 9.20 -5.84
N ALA A 53 1.00 8.09 -6.30
CA ALA A 53 -0.09 7.42 -5.60
C ALA A 53 0.31 6.95 -4.19
N LEU A 54 1.56 6.49 -4.00
CA LEU A 54 2.08 6.14 -2.68
C LEU A 54 2.19 7.36 -1.74
N VAL A 55 2.55 8.54 -2.26
CA VAL A 55 2.54 9.78 -1.47
C VAL A 55 1.13 10.14 -1.03
N ASP A 56 0.13 9.97 -1.90
CA ASP A 56 -1.27 10.20 -1.54
C ASP A 56 -1.74 9.23 -0.45
N CYS A 57 -1.33 7.95 -0.52
CA CYS A 57 -1.56 6.98 0.55
C CYS A 57 -0.94 7.44 1.89
N ILE A 58 0.29 7.95 1.88
CA ILE A 58 0.95 8.49 3.10
C ILE A 58 0.16 9.65 3.70
N ARG A 59 -0.27 10.60 2.86
CA ARG A 59 -1.03 11.77 3.32
C ARG A 59 -2.40 11.37 3.86
N HIS A 60 -3.07 10.41 3.22
CA HIS A 60 -4.33 9.88 3.70
C HIS A 60 -4.15 9.09 5.01
N GLY A 61 -3.08 8.30 5.11
CA GLY A 61 -2.68 7.61 6.34
C GLY A 61 -2.50 8.58 7.51
N ALA A 62 -1.82 9.71 7.30
CA ALA A 62 -1.67 10.71 8.36
C ALA A 62 -3.02 11.21 8.92
N LYS A 63 -4.00 11.47 8.04
CA LYS A 63 -5.36 11.86 8.44
C LYS A 63 -6.07 10.77 9.23
N THR A 64 -5.96 9.53 8.77
CA THR A 64 -6.61 8.38 9.40
C THR A 64 -6.03 8.11 10.79
N TRP A 65 -4.71 8.16 10.94
CA TRP A 65 -4.05 7.95 12.23
C TRP A 65 -4.33 9.09 13.22
N ALA A 66 -4.32 10.34 12.76
CA ALA A 66 -4.72 11.47 13.59
C ALA A 66 -6.14 11.29 14.16
N ARG A 67 -7.10 10.88 13.32
CA ARG A 67 -8.48 10.58 13.74
C ARG A 67 -8.58 9.41 14.72
N ALA A 68 -7.82 8.34 14.48
CA ALA A 68 -7.89 7.13 15.29
C ALA A 68 -7.20 7.26 16.65
N THR A 69 -6.15 8.07 16.74
CA THR A 69 -5.26 8.11 17.93
C THR A 69 -5.30 9.44 18.69
N GLY A 70 -5.86 10.49 18.10
CA GLY A 70 -5.96 11.81 18.73
C GLY A 70 -4.70 12.68 18.63
N ILE A 71 -3.64 12.22 17.95
CA ILE A 71 -2.49 13.08 17.60
C ILE A 71 -2.84 14.03 16.44
N SER A 72 -2.03 15.06 16.23
CA SER A 72 -2.22 15.94 15.06
C SER A 72 -1.86 15.24 13.74
N GLU A 73 -2.50 15.64 12.63
CA GLU A 73 -2.15 15.17 11.28
C GLU A 73 -0.67 15.43 10.95
N ALA A 74 -0.12 16.56 11.39
CA ALA A 74 1.29 16.89 11.19
C ALA A 74 2.23 15.92 11.93
N GLN A 75 1.91 15.57 13.18
CA GLN A 75 2.68 14.58 13.94
C GLN A 75 2.56 13.18 13.31
N ALA A 76 1.36 12.78 12.89
CA ALA A 76 1.16 11.51 12.20
C ALA A 76 1.96 11.44 10.90
N LEU A 77 1.90 12.50 10.08
CA LEU A 77 2.63 12.60 8.82
C LEU A 77 4.14 12.50 9.03
N ALA A 78 4.68 13.22 10.02
CA ALA A 78 6.10 13.17 10.35
C ALA A 78 6.55 11.76 10.76
N ARG A 79 5.76 11.06 11.59
CA ARG A 79 6.04 9.69 12.02
C ARG A 79 5.97 8.68 10.88
N ILE A 80 5.05 8.85 9.94
CA ILE A 80 4.95 7.97 8.77
C ILE A 80 6.19 8.16 7.88
N TRP A 81 6.58 9.41 7.59
CA TRP A 81 7.78 9.68 6.80
C TRP A 81 9.06 9.19 7.47
N GLU A 82 9.17 9.32 8.80
CA GLU A 82 10.30 8.76 9.55
C GLU A 82 10.45 7.25 9.31
N GLY A 83 9.33 6.50 9.35
CA GLY A 83 9.35 5.06 9.05
C GLY A 83 9.72 4.75 7.60
N VAL A 84 9.16 5.50 6.64
CA VAL A 84 9.47 5.35 5.21
C VAL A 84 10.94 5.65 4.92
N ASP A 85 11.48 6.73 5.49
CA ASP A 85 12.88 7.12 5.32
C ASP A 85 13.82 6.13 5.98
N ALA A 86 13.47 5.61 7.16
CA ALA A 86 14.25 4.58 7.83
C ALA A 86 14.35 3.30 6.97
N GLU A 87 13.21 2.81 6.46
CA GLU A 87 13.18 1.61 5.61
C GLU A 87 13.89 1.85 4.27
N ARG A 88 13.72 3.03 3.66
CA ARG A 88 14.41 3.38 2.41
C ARG A 88 15.93 3.46 2.59
N ALA A 89 16.40 3.97 3.72
CA ALA A 89 17.82 4.12 4.01
C ALA A 89 18.48 2.81 4.45
N ASN A 90 17.75 1.94 5.14
CA ASN A 90 18.24 0.66 5.64
C ASN A 90 17.12 -0.41 5.56
N PRO A 91 16.95 -1.06 4.40
CA PRO A 91 15.89 -2.05 4.19
C PRO A 91 15.94 -3.18 5.20
N THR A 92 14.80 -3.51 5.79
CA THR A 92 14.66 -4.59 6.78
C THR A 92 14.35 -5.94 6.14
N ASP A 93 13.96 -5.95 4.86
CA ASP A 93 13.78 -7.15 4.05
C ASP A 93 15.09 -7.57 3.33
N VAL A 94 15.35 -8.88 3.30
CA VAL A 94 16.39 -9.46 2.42
C VAL A 94 15.79 -9.63 1.03
N PRO A 95 16.36 -9.05 -0.04
CA PRO A 95 15.86 -9.26 -1.39
C PRO A 95 15.85 -10.77 -1.71
N SER A 96 14.67 -11.34 -1.97
CA SER A 96 14.62 -12.63 -2.66
C SER A 96 14.81 -12.35 -4.15
N GLU A 97 15.82 -12.96 -4.76
CA GLU A 97 15.86 -13.03 -6.22
C GLU A 97 14.56 -13.68 -6.70
N HIS A 98 13.77 -12.93 -7.46
CA HIS A 98 12.73 -13.52 -8.28
C HIS A 98 13.39 -13.93 -9.60
N PRO A 99 13.58 -15.23 -9.89
CA PRO A 99 13.93 -15.63 -11.24
C PRO A 99 12.81 -15.13 -12.16
N THR A 100 13.15 -14.17 -13.03
CA THR A 100 12.29 -13.77 -14.13
C THR A 100 12.08 -15.01 -14.98
N THR A 101 10.94 -15.69 -14.81
CA THR A 101 10.60 -16.88 -15.57
C THR A 101 9.66 -16.47 -16.70
N ASP A 102 10.30 -16.29 -17.85
CA ASP A 102 9.85 -16.60 -19.21
C ASP A 102 8.75 -15.75 -19.90
N GLU A 103 8.78 -15.83 -21.23
CA GLU A 103 8.48 -14.83 -22.28
C GLU A 103 7.08 -14.19 -22.33
N ASP A 104 6.12 -14.54 -21.47
CA ASP A 104 4.72 -14.12 -21.65
C ASP A 104 4.22 -13.07 -20.64
N GLY A 105 5.05 -12.66 -19.67
CA GLY A 105 4.85 -11.43 -18.88
C GLY A 105 3.60 -11.37 -17.99
N LEU A 106 2.97 -12.51 -17.66
CA LEU A 106 1.82 -12.57 -16.75
C LEU A 106 2.16 -13.31 -15.45
N ILE A 107 1.66 -12.78 -14.33
CA ILE A 107 1.79 -13.36 -13.00
C ILE A 107 0.59 -14.29 -12.78
N HIS A 108 0.82 -15.61 -12.70
CA HIS A 108 -0.17 -16.58 -12.21
C HIS A 108 -0.06 -16.76 -10.69
#